data_AF-A0ABC9W7T5-F1
#
_entry.id   AF-A0ABC9W7T5-F1
#
_cell.length_a   1.000
_cell.length_b   1.000
_cell.length_c   1.000
_cell.angle_alpha   90.00
_cell.angle_beta   90.00
_cell.angle_gamma   90.00
#
_symmetry.space_group_name_H-M   'P 1'
#
loop_
_entity.id
_entity.type
_entity.pdbx_description
1 polymer ?
#
loop_
_entity_poly.entity_id
_entity_poly.type
_entity_poly.pdbx_seq_one_letter_code
_entity_poly.pdbx_strand_id
1 'polypeptide(L)'
;MARPAAAYEVAVPPRPACAYTSCYCEENVWKLCDYIRSRDQYPLEEFYTVFISNDWRMDYHVILLHVSSGEQNFIYDLDTVLPFPCPFDVYSVEAFRLDDSLHPEFHRKIRMIRADLYLKTFASDRSHMKDANGKWQKPPPSYPCIETAEWPNS
;
A
#
# COMPACT_ATOMS: atom_id res chain seq x y z
N MET A 1 -34.09 -5.02 17.47
CA MET A 1 -32.75 -5.03 18.10
C MET A 1 -31.73 -4.90 16.98
N ALA A 2 -30.95 -3.83 16.95
CA ALA A 2 -29.88 -3.68 15.97
C ALA A 2 -28.80 -4.73 16.26
N ARG A 3 -28.31 -5.42 15.22
CA ARG A 3 -27.11 -6.25 15.35
C ARG A 3 -25.98 -5.34 15.88
N PRO A 4 -25.22 -5.75 16.91
CA PRO A 4 -23.99 -5.03 17.23
C PRO A 4 -23.13 -4.97 15.97
N ALA A 5 -22.59 -3.78 15.66
CA ALA A 5 -21.61 -3.65 14.60
C ALA A 5 -20.50 -4.66 14.89
N ALA A 6 -20.34 -5.65 14.03
CA ALA A 6 -19.29 -6.65 14.20
C ALA A 6 -17.96 -5.89 14.21
N ALA A 7 -17.16 -6.11 15.26
CA ALA A 7 -15.82 -5.54 15.32
C ALA A 7 -15.06 -5.95 14.05
N TYR A 8 -14.41 -4.98 13.41
CA TYR A 8 -13.63 -5.22 12.20
C TYR A 8 -12.55 -6.27 12.47
N GLU A 9 -12.52 -7.31 11.64
CA GLU A 9 -11.49 -8.34 11.72
C GLU A 9 -10.33 -7.97 10.80
N VAL A 10 -9.10 -8.06 11.32
CA VAL A 10 -7.93 -7.54 10.61
C VAL A 10 -7.49 -8.54 9.53
N ALA A 11 -7.43 -8.09 8.27
CA ALA A 11 -7.09 -8.93 7.12
C ALA A 11 -5.62 -9.40 7.03
N VAL A 12 -4.71 -8.85 7.83
CA VAL A 12 -3.26 -9.11 7.79
C VAL A 12 -2.69 -9.32 9.21
N PRO A 13 -1.47 -9.88 9.36
CA PRO A 13 -0.84 -10.02 10.66
C PRO A 13 -0.62 -8.67 11.36
N PRO A 14 -0.33 -8.66 12.68
CA PRO A 14 0.14 -7.47 13.35
C PRO A 14 1.37 -6.90 12.65
N ARG A 15 1.51 -5.56 12.64
CA ARG A 15 2.57 -4.84 11.92
C ARG A 15 3.97 -5.46 12.02
N PRO A 16 4.49 -5.88 13.20
CA PRO A 16 5.84 -6.46 13.30
C PRO A 16 6.02 -7.82 12.63
N ALA A 17 4.92 -8.50 12.30
CA ALA A 17 4.92 -9.80 11.63
C ALA A 17 4.71 -9.69 10.11
N CYS A 18 4.47 -8.49 9.58
CA CYS A 18 4.37 -8.25 8.15
C CYS A 18 5.77 -8.24 7.50
N ALA A 19 5.86 -8.73 6.27
CA ALA A 19 7.06 -8.53 5.46
C ALA A 19 7.23 -7.02 5.20
N TYR A 20 8.40 -6.48 5.54
CA TYR A 20 8.67 -5.05 5.45
C TYR A 20 10.11 -4.78 5.07
N THR A 21 10.32 -3.88 4.12
CA THR A 21 11.60 -3.25 3.80
C THR A 21 11.37 -1.76 3.61
N SER A 22 12.10 -0.94 4.37
CA SER A 22 11.98 0.53 4.30
C SER A 22 12.34 1.03 2.89
N CYS A 23 11.53 1.97 2.38
CA CYS A 23 11.63 2.52 1.01
C CYS A 23 11.27 1.56 -0.14
N TYR A 24 10.62 0.43 0.16
CA TYR A 24 10.04 -0.49 -0.84
C TYR A 24 8.55 -0.70 -0.55
N CYS A 25 7.83 0.40 -0.32
CA CYS A 25 6.42 0.40 0.09
C CYS A 25 5.50 -0.31 -0.93
N GLU A 26 5.82 -0.23 -2.22
CA GLU A 26 5.18 -0.96 -3.31
C GLU A 26 5.27 -2.48 -3.12
N GLU A 27 6.45 -3.01 -2.77
CA GLU A 27 6.61 -4.45 -2.52
C GLU A 27 6.00 -4.86 -1.18
N ASN A 28 6.08 -3.99 -0.16
CA ASN A 28 5.47 -4.24 1.13
C ASN A 28 3.94 -4.40 0.99
N VAL A 29 3.29 -3.50 0.25
CA VAL A 29 1.85 -3.59 -0.04
C VAL A 29 1.52 -4.78 -0.93
N TRP A 30 2.36 -5.11 -1.92
CA TRP A 30 2.19 -6.33 -2.71
C TRP A 30 2.15 -7.57 -1.81
N LYS A 31 3.03 -7.65 -0.81
CA LYS A 31 3.05 -8.78 0.15
C LYS A 31 1.82 -8.81 1.05
N LEU A 32 1.25 -7.66 1.42
CA LEU A 32 -0.04 -7.63 2.12
C LEU A 32 -1.16 -8.19 1.23
N CYS A 33 -1.24 -7.77 -0.04
CA CYS A 33 -2.21 -8.28 -0.99
C CYS A 33 -2.07 -9.79 -1.20
N ASP A 34 -0.83 -10.30 -1.35
CA ASP A 34 -0.57 -11.72 -1.53
C ASP A 34 -0.95 -12.53 -0.29
N TYR A 35 -0.70 -11.99 0.91
CA TYR A 35 -1.16 -12.59 2.16
C TYR A 35 -2.70 -12.67 2.21
N ILE A 36 -3.41 -11.57 1.93
CA ILE A 36 -4.88 -11.52 1.94
C ILE A 36 -5.46 -12.56 0.98
N ARG A 37 -4.93 -12.62 -0.25
CA ARG A 37 -5.28 -13.63 -1.26
C ARG A 37 -5.09 -15.05 -0.73
N SER A 38 -4.01 -15.32 -0.01
CA SER A 38 -3.71 -16.66 0.52
C SER A 38 -4.61 -17.09 1.66
N ARG A 39 -5.22 -16.14 2.38
CA ARG A 39 -6.10 -16.41 3.52
C ARG A 39 -7.55 -16.62 3.13
N ASP A 40 -7.98 -16.07 1.99
CA ASP A 40 -9.35 -16.16 1.47
C ASP A 40 -10.42 -15.71 2.50
N GLN A 41 -10.04 -14.79 3.39
CA GLN A 41 -10.92 -14.25 4.42
C GLN A 41 -11.82 -13.14 3.89
N TYR A 42 -11.28 -12.34 2.95
CA TYR A 42 -11.95 -11.22 2.33
C TYR A 42 -11.76 -11.28 0.81
N PRO A 43 -12.76 -10.85 0.01
CA PRO A 43 -12.60 -10.69 -1.43
C PRO A 43 -11.48 -9.69 -1.74
N LEU A 44 -10.56 -10.07 -2.62
CA LEU A 44 -9.43 -9.20 -2.95
C LEU A 44 -9.86 -7.92 -3.68
N GLU A 45 -11.04 -7.93 -4.28
CA GLU A 45 -11.69 -6.79 -4.94
C GLU A 45 -12.14 -5.69 -3.98
N GLU A 46 -12.20 -5.98 -2.68
CA GLU A 46 -12.44 -4.99 -1.63
C GLU A 46 -11.17 -4.18 -1.32
N PHE A 47 -10.01 -4.60 -1.83
CA PHE A 47 -8.71 -3.97 -1.53
C PHE A 47 -8.16 -3.18 -2.71
N TYR A 48 -7.54 -2.04 -2.41
CA TYR A 48 -6.94 -1.14 -3.37
C TYR A 48 -5.53 -0.73 -2.91
N THR A 49 -4.55 -0.98 -3.76
CA THR A 49 -3.22 -0.38 -3.63
C THR A 49 -3.31 1.08 -4.05
N VAL A 50 -2.89 1.99 -3.17
CA VAL A 50 -3.00 3.44 -3.36
C VAL A 50 -1.60 4.02 -3.45
N PHE A 51 -1.23 4.48 -4.64
CA PHE A 51 -0.01 5.24 -4.89
C PHE A 51 -0.27 6.71 -4.62
N ILE A 52 0.58 7.30 -3.80
CA ILE A 52 0.55 8.71 -3.41
C ILE A 52 1.86 9.32 -3.88
N SER A 53 1.80 10.29 -4.78
CA SER A 53 2.97 11.01 -5.29
C SER A 53 2.69 12.50 -5.32
N ASN A 54 3.67 13.32 -5.68
CA ASN A 54 3.44 14.70 -6.06
C ASN A 54 4.33 15.06 -7.26
N ASP A 55 4.03 16.16 -7.95
CA ASP A 55 4.78 16.54 -9.16
C ASP A 55 6.21 17.01 -8.87
N TRP A 56 6.50 17.33 -7.62
CA TRP A 56 7.76 17.93 -7.21
C TRP A 56 8.82 16.90 -6.79
N ARG A 57 8.42 15.70 -6.35
CA ARG A 57 9.33 14.61 -5.98
C ARG A 57 9.08 13.39 -6.87
N MET A 58 10.18 12.79 -7.32
CA MET A 58 10.16 11.45 -7.96
C MET A 58 9.89 10.32 -6.94
N ASP A 59 9.64 10.67 -5.67
CA ASP A 59 9.33 9.74 -4.59
C ASP A 59 7.80 9.56 -4.49
N TYR A 60 7.37 8.31 -4.33
CA TYR A 60 5.98 7.98 -4.05
C TYR A 60 5.89 7.14 -2.78
N HIS A 61 4.71 7.15 -2.15
CA HIS A 61 4.35 6.28 -1.05
C HIS A 61 3.21 5.36 -1.49
N VAL A 62 3.21 4.12 -1.02
CA VAL A 62 2.17 3.14 -1.34
C VAL A 62 1.56 2.61 -0.06
N ILE A 63 0.24 2.69 0.01
CA ILE A 63 -0.56 2.16 1.11
C ILE A 63 -1.65 1.23 0.58
N LEU A 64 -2.22 0.40 1.44
CA LEU A 64 -3.33 -0.47 1.09
C LEU A 64 -4.63 0.03 1.74
N LEU A 65 -5.66 0.25 0.94
CA LEU A 65 -7.01 0.60 1.36
C LEU A 65 -7.90 -0.63 1.31
N HIS A 66 -8.62 -0.90 2.38
CA HIS A 66 -9.73 -1.84 2.41
C HIS A 66 -11.06 -1.10 2.41
N VAL A 67 -11.83 -1.28 1.34
CA VAL A 67 -13.19 -0.80 1.18
C VAL A 67 -14.14 -1.92 1.63
N SER A 68 -14.36 -1.97 2.94
CA SER A 68 -15.23 -2.99 3.54
C SER A 68 -16.69 -2.72 3.16
N SER A 69 -17.48 -3.79 3.07
CA SER A 69 -18.95 -3.71 2.90
C SER A 69 -19.69 -3.07 4.09
N GLY A 70 -18.99 -2.79 5.19
CA GLY A 70 -19.50 -2.01 6.32
C GLY A 70 -19.44 -0.50 6.09
N GLU A 71 -19.70 0.28 7.16
CA GLU A 71 -19.67 1.76 7.10
C GLU A 71 -18.25 2.35 7.19
N GLN A 72 -17.25 1.55 7.53
CA GLN A 72 -15.88 2.01 7.82
C GLN A 72 -14.84 1.37 6.91
N ASN A 73 -14.06 2.21 6.23
CA ASN A 73 -12.89 1.81 5.48
C ASN A 73 -11.62 1.85 6.35
N PHE A 74 -10.62 1.05 5.96
CA PHE A 74 -9.37 0.92 6.71
C PHE A 74 -8.14 1.11 5.81
N ILE A 75 -7.13 1.78 6.36
CA ILE A 75 -5.81 1.95 5.76
C ILE A 75 -4.81 1.04 6.45
N TYR A 76 -4.02 0.37 5.64
CA TYR A 76 -2.84 -0.38 6.01
C TYR A 76 -1.63 0.38 5.46
N ASP A 77 -0.97 1.12 6.34
CA ASP A 77 0.33 1.73 6.08
C ASP A 77 1.34 1.16 7.09
N LEU A 78 2.40 0.53 6.59
CA LEU A 78 3.45 -0.03 7.44
C LEU A 78 4.41 1.03 7.97
N ASP A 79 4.46 2.22 7.35
CA ASP A 79 5.35 3.32 7.68
C ASP A 79 4.71 4.39 8.60
N THR A 80 3.38 4.38 8.78
CA THR A 80 2.68 5.36 9.63
C THR A 80 2.93 5.17 11.12
N VAL A 81 2.85 6.21 11.94
CA VAL A 81 2.82 6.07 13.42
C VAL A 81 1.40 5.84 13.97
N LEU A 82 0.39 5.93 13.12
CA LEU A 82 -1.01 5.67 13.45
C LEU A 82 -1.28 4.17 13.70
N PRO A 83 -2.47 3.79 14.21
CA PRO A 83 -2.85 2.39 14.35
C PRO A 83 -2.69 1.60 13.04
N PHE A 84 -2.50 0.28 13.14
CA PHE A 84 -2.41 -0.61 11.99
C PHE A 84 -3.35 -1.82 12.19
N PRO A 85 -4.44 -1.92 11.42
CA PRO A 85 -4.95 -0.92 10.47
C PRO A 85 -5.44 0.37 11.14
N CYS A 86 -5.49 1.46 10.38
CA CYS A 86 -6.04 2.74 10.79
C CYS A 86 -7.41 2.94 10.14
N PRO A 87 -8.45 3.39 10.88
CA PRO A 87 -9.68 3.88 10.26
C PRO A 87 -9.39 4.98 9.24
N PHE A 88 -10.03 4.92 8.07
CA PHE A 88 -9.77 5.83 6.95
C PHE A 88 -9.99 7.31 7.30
N ASP A 89 -11.05 7.62 8.03
CA ASP A 89 -11.38 8.96 8.54
C ASP A 89 -10.25 9.51 9.42
N VAL A 90 -9.72 8.71 10.35
CA VAL A 90 -8.57 9.09 11.18
C VAL A 90 -7.33 9.28 10.32
N TYR A 91 -7.02 8.34 9.42
CA TYR A 91 -5.84 8.40 8.57
C TYR A 91 -5.86 9.62 7.65
N SER A 92 -7.02 9.89 7.02
CA SER A 92 -7.18 11.00 6.08
C SER A 92 -6.89 12.37 6.70
N VAL A 93 -7.32 12.58 7.96
CA VAL A 93 -7.10 13.83 8.67
C VAL A 93 -5.65 13.95 9.17
N GLU A 94 -5.15 12.90 9.83
CA GLU A 94 -3.87 12.96 10.54
C GLU A 94 -2.65 12.81 9.61
N ALA A 95 -2.75 11.96 8.59
CA ALA A 95 -1.63 11.69 7.67
C ALA A 95 -1.56 12.69 6.51
N PHE A 96 -2.70 13.19 6.02
CA PHE A 96 -2.71 14.02 4.82
C PHE A 96 -2.87 15.53 5.03
N ARG A 97 -3.16 16.04 6.24
CA ARG A 97 -3.27 17.48 6.58
C ARG A 97 -3.64 18.38 5.37
N LEU A 98 -4.95 18.59 5.16
CA LEU A 98 -5.58 19.55 4.23
C LEU A 98 -4.66 20.13 3.14
N ASP A 99 -4.69 19.51 1.96
CA ASP A 99 -4.08 20.03 0.72
C ASP A 99 -4.45 21.50 0.45
N ASP A 100 -5.59 21.99 0.99
CA ASP A 100 -6.02 23.39 0.89
C ASP A 100 -4.99 24.41 1.41
N SER A 101 -4.01 23.98 2.21
CA SER A 101 -2.92 24.81 2.73
C SER A 101 -1.60 24.64 1.97
N LEU A 102 -1.54 23.74 0.99
CA LEU A 102 -0.36 23.45 0.19
C LEU A 102 -0.38 24.23 -1.13
N HIS A 103 0.78 24.69 -1.57
CA HIS A 103 0.90 25.28 -2.91
C HIS A 103 0.54 24.22 -3.97
N PRO A 104 -0.13 24.57 -5.09
CA PRO A 104 -0.62 23.59 -6.07
C PRO A 104 0.42 22.60 -6.60
N GLU A 105 1.70 22.96 -6.61
CA GLU A 105 2.81 22.06 -7.00
C GLU A 105 3.07 20.91 -6.00
N PHE A 106 2.61 21.05 -4.76
CA PHE A 106 2.70 20.03 -3.72
C PHE A 106 1.41 19.22 -3.57
N HIS A 107 0.39 19.48 -4.41
CA HIS A 107 -0.83 18.68 -4.43
C HIS A 107 -0.49 17.22 -4.74
N ARG A 108 -1.07 16.35 -3.94
CA ARG A 108 -0.83 14.92 -4.04
C ARG A 108 -1.61 14.35 -5.22
N LYS A 109 -0.93 13.51 -6.01
CA LYS A 109 -1.54 12.69 -7.04
C LYS A 109 -1.79 11.30 -6.47
N ILE A 110 -3.06 10.88 -6.53
CA ILE A 110 -3.51 9.59 -6.06
C ILE A 110 -3.82 8.70 -7.26
N ARG A 111 -3.23 7.50 -7.28
CA ARG A 111 -3.60 6.44 -8.22
C ARG A 111 -3.99 5.20 -7.43
N MET A 112 -5.22 4.74 -7.63
CA MET A 112 -5.75 3.53 -7.00
C MET A 112 -5.75 2.37 -8.00
N ILE A 113 -5.27 1.21 -7.58
CA ILE A 113 -5.26 -0.03 -8.36
C ILE A 113 -5.88 -1.11 -7.49
N ARG A 114 -6.88 -1.84 -7.98
CA ARG A 114 -7.44 -2.98 -7.24
C ARG A 114 -6.34 -4.01 -6.93
N ALA A 115 -6.38 -4.62 -5.76
CA ALA A 115 -5.33 -5.53 -5.31
C ALA A 115 -5.19 -6.77 -6.21
N ASP A 116 -6.29 -7.28 -6.77
CA ASP A 116 -6.26 -8.40 -7.71
C ASP A 116 -5.55 -8.05 -9.03
N LEU A 117 -5.77 -6.83 -9.55
CA LEU A 117 -5.05 -6.32 -10.71
C LEU A 117 -3.59 -6.02 -10.37
N TYR A 118 -3.32 -5.49 -9.17
CA TYR A 118 -1.98 -5.19 -8.71
C TYR A 118 -1.13 -6.47 -8.62
N LEU A 119 -1.66 -7.54 -8.05
CA LEU A 119 -0.97 -8.85 -8.00
C LEU A 119 -0.73 -9.45 -9.38
N LYS A 120 -1.58 -9.17 -10.38
CA LYS A 120 -1.43 -9.68 -11.75
C LYS A 120 -0.45 -8.90 -12.61
N THR A 121 -0.31 -7.60 -12.37
CA THR A 121 0.35 -6.68 -13.31
C THR A 121 1.58 -5.99 -12.75
N PHE A 122 1.76 -5.95 -11.43
CA PHE A 122 2.91 -5.30 -10.82
C PHE A 122 4.18 -6.12 -11.07
N ALA A 123 5.24 -5.44 -11.47
CA ALA A 123 6.58 -5.98 -11.48
C ALA A 123 7.58 -4.89 -11.10
N SER A 124 8.66 -5.28 -10.44
CA SER A 124 9.75 -4.38 -10.04
C SER A 124 11.06 -5.13 -10.12
N ASP A 125 11.95 -4.67 -10.99
CA ASP A 125 13.34 -5.11 -11.04
C ASP A 125 14.24 -4.38 -10.02
N ARG A 126 13.64 -3.47 -9.23
CA ARG A 126 14.29 -2.61 -8.23
C ARG A 126 15.39 -1.69 -8.79
N SER A 127 15.49 -1.54 -10.11
CA SER A 127 16.54 -0.73 -10.75
C SER A 127 16.51 0.74 -10.31
N HIS A 128 15.31 1.29 -10.08
CA HIS A 128 15.11 2.65 -9.58
C HIS A 128 15.72 2.92 -8.20
N MET A 129 15.99 1.87 -7.41
CA MET A 129 16.64 1.95 -6.10
C MET A 129 18.17 1.81 -6.17
N LYS A 130 18.75 1.77 -7.37
CA LYS A 130 20.20 1.82 -7.60
C LYS A 130 20.61 3.22 -8.04
N ASP A 131 21.80 3.64 -7.62
CA ASP A 131 22.42 4.87 -8.13
C ASP A 131 23.07 4.65 -9.50
N ALA A 132 23.63 5.72 -10.08
CA ALA A 132 24.31 5.67 -11.38
C ALA A 132 25.50 4.68 -11.44
N ASN A 133 26.04 4.26 -10.29
CA ASN A 133 27.12 3.29 -10.18
C ASN A 133 26.60 1.86 -9.91
N GLY A 134 25.28 1.66 -9.90
CA GLY A 134 24.65 0.38 -9.61
C GLY A 134 24.60 0.03 -8.12
N LYS A 135 24.95 0.96 -7.22
CA LYS A 135 24.91 0.73 -5.77
C LYS A 135 23.50 0.99 -5.24
N TRP A 136 23.05 0.13 -4.33
CA TRP A 136 21.76 0.28 -3.66
C TRP A 136 21.71 1.57 -2.82
N GLN A 137 20.70 2.40 -3.08
CA GLN A 137 20.38 3.58 -2.27
C GLN A 137 19.85 3.18 -0.88
N LYS A 138 19.09 2.07 -0.83
CA LYS A 138 18.58 1.43 0.38
C LYS A 138 18.69 -0.10 0.24
N PRO A 139 18.96 -0.83 1.34
CA PRO A 139 19.04 -2.29 1.30
C PRO A 139 17.77 -2.90 0.68
N PRO A 140 17.88 -3.74 -0.36
CA PRO A 140 16.71 -4.35 -0.99
C PRO A 140 16.11 -5.46 -0.12
N PRO A 141 14.84 -5.84 -0.38
CA PRO A 141 14.27 -7.03 0.23
C PRO A 141 15.08 -8.28 -0.09
N SER A 142 15.10 -9.26 0.83
CA SER A 142 15.89 -10.49 0.73
C SER A 142 15.33 -11.53 -0.26
N TYR A 143 14.08 -11.37 -0.68
CA TYR A 143 13.44 -12.23 -1.67
C TYR A 143 13.73 -11.73 -3.10
N PRO A 144 13.60 -12.60 -4.12
CA PRO A 144 13.75 -12.20 -5.53
C PRO A 144 12.84 -11.03 -5.91
N CYS A 145 13.17 -10.36 -7.02
CA CYS A 145 12.32 -9.32 -7.60
C CYS A 145 10.90 -9.87 -7.88
N ILE A 146 9.89 -9.00 -7.75
CA ILE A 146 8.51 -9.36 -8.08
C ILE A 146 8.37 -9.26 -9.59
N GLU A 147 8.04 -10.39 -10.20
CA GLU A 147 7.78 -10.55 -11.63
C GLU A 147 6.39 -11.18 -11.77
N THR A 148 5.57 -10.65 -12.67
CA THR A 148 4.21 -11.16 -12.92
C THR A 148 4.04 -11.51 -14.39
N ALA A 149 3.16 -12.48 -14.67
CA ALA A 149 3.01 -13.08 -16.00
C ALA A 149 2.55 -12.09 -17.09
N GLU A 150 1.92 -10.98 -16.72
CA GLU A 150 1.44 -9.95 -17.64
C GLU A 150 2.44 -8.80 -17.84
N TRP A 151 3.66 -8.91 -17.27
CA TRP A 151 4.74 -7.97 -17.58
C TRP A 151 5.17 -8.14 -19.05
N PRO A 152 5.09 -7.07 -19.88
CA PRO A 152 5.48 -7.16 -21.27
C PRO A 152 7.01 -7.15 -21.36
N ASN A 153 7.62 -8.32 -21.18
CA ASN A 153 8.95 -8.78 -21.63
C ASN A 153 9.45 -9.89 -20.70
N SER A 154 8.87 -11.09 -20.83
CA SER A 154 9.62 -12.34 -20.63
C SER A 154 10.07 -12.88 -21.99
#